data_AF-A0A645DKV8-F1
#
_entry.id   AF-A0A645DKV8-F1
#
_cell.length_a   1.000
_cell.length_b   1.000
_cell.length_c   1.000
_cell.angle_alpha   90.00
_cell.angle_beta   90.00
_cell.angle_gamma   90.00
#
_symmetry.space_group_name_H-M   'P 1'
#
loop_
_entity.id
_entity.type
_entity.pdbx_description
1 polymer ?
#
loop_
_entity_poly.entity_id
_entity_poly.type
_entity_poly.pdbx_seq_one_letter_code
_entity_poly.pdbx_strand_id
1 'polypeptide(L)'
;MLDYTYNFSGVVDLMGIRFDYPEEKVLSKQWLGDGPYRVWQNRLHGPQYNLWENDYNDPVPGESFTYPEFKGYFAHVSWMNIHTREGVISITNHTPDAYVGVYQPRDGRDRLLYTLPESGISLLNVIPAVRNKVNATDLCGPSSQPRWVSGAQQGQIVLRFQAN
;
A
#
# COMPACT_ATOMS: atom_id res chain seq x y z
N MET A 1 10.30 -5.42 17.20
CA MET A 1 8.83 -5.61 17.23
C MET A 1 8.22 -4.30 17.64
N LEU A 2 7.15 -3.88 16.98
CA LEU A 2 6.42 -2.66 17.27
C LEU A 2 4.95 -3.02 17.43
N ASP A 3 4.44 -2.80 18.64
CA ASP A 3 3.02 -2.80 18.97
C ASP A 3 2.55 -1.35 18.97
N TYR A 4 1.41 -1.07 18.36
CA TYR A 4 0.87 0.28 18.31
C TYR A 4 -0.62 0.30 18.63
N THR A 5 -1.06 1.45 19.13
CA THR A 5 -2.46 1.78 19.32
C THR A 5 -2.66 3.25 19.00
N TYR A 6 -3.68 3.56 18.21
CA TYR A 6 -4.11 4.94 17.96
C TYR A 6 -5.63 5.00 17.96
N ASN A 7 -6.20 6.18 18.23
CA ASN A 7 -7.65 6.37 18.22
C ASN A 7 -8.05 7.19 16.98
N PHE A 8 -9.03 6.69 16.23
CA PHE A 8 -9.61 7.43 15.12
C PHE A 8 -11.12 7.16 15.06
N SER A 9 -11.92 8.22 14.94
CA SER A 9 -13.37 8.13 14.82
C SER A 9 -13.84 9.11 13.76
N GLY A 10 -14.29 8.60 12.62
CA GLY A 10 -14.66 9.41 11.47
C GLY A 10 -14.68 8.64 10.16
N VAL A 11 -14.91 9.39 9.08
CA VAL A 11 -14.87 8.90 7.71
C VAL A 11 -13.47 9.08 7.15
N VAL A 12 -12.91 8.06 6.51
CA VAL A 12 -11.54 8.08 6.00
C VAL A 12 -11.36 7.21 4.75
N ASP A 13 -10.51 7.65 3.83
CA ASP A 13 -10.13 6.92 2.62
C ASP A 13 -8.79 6.16 2.76
N LEU A 14 -7.94 6.58 3.70
CA LEU A 14 -6.66 5.95 3.98
C LEU A 14 -6.32 6.08 5.47
N MET A 15 -6.08 4.96 6.14
CA MET A 15 -5.83 4.94 7.58
C MET A 15 -4.83 3.85 7.95
N GLY A 16 -3.84 4.21 8.77
CA GLY A 16 -2.83 3.30 9.29
C GLY A 16 -1.65 4.03 9.90
N ILE A 17 -0.54 3.31 10.05
CA ILE A 17 0.74 3.88 10.45
C ILE A 17 1.70 3.91 9.27
N ARG A 18 2.52 4.96 9.22
CA ARG A 18 3.51 5.20 8.16
C ARG A 18 4.90 5.32 8.77
N PHE A 19 5.87 4.82 8.03
CA PHE A 19 7.30 5.00 8.25
C PHE A 19 7.89 5.71 7.04
N ASP A 20 8.68 6.74 7.32
CA ASP A 20 9.40 7.47 6.28
C ASP A 20 10.68 6.73 5.92
N TYR A 21 10.85 6.50 4.62
CA TYR A 21 12.10 6.04 4.03
C TYR A 21 12.27 6.72 2.67
N PRO A 22 13.48 7.22 2.34
CA PRO A 22 13.76 7.86 1.06
C PRO A 22 13.54 6.90 -0.12
N GLU A 23 12.58 7.23 -0.97
CA GLU A 23 12.17 6.41 -2.11
C GLU A 23 13.33 6.20 -3.10
N GLU A 24 14.18 7.21 -3.28
CA GLU A 24 15.34 7.18 -4.19
C GLU A 24 16.43 6.16 -3.80
N LYS A 25 16.34 5.60 -2.60
CA LYS A 25 17.24 4.54 -2.12
C LYS A 25 16.68 3.13 -2.32
N VAL A 26 15.40 2.99 -2.68
CA VAL A 26 14.75 1.69 -2.89
C VAL A 26 15.11 1.14 -4.27
N LEU A 27 15.39 -0.16 -4.32
CA LEU A 27 15.85 -0.86 -5.52
C LEU A 27 14.84 -1.91 -6.00
N SER A 28 14.36 -2.75 -5.09
CA SER A 28 13.40 -3.82 -5.39
C SER A 28 12.67 -4.25 -4.12
N LYS A 29 11.69 -5.15 -4.28
CA LYS A 29 11.01 -5.78 -3.16
C LYS A 29 10.63 -7.21 -3.49
N GLN A 30 10.57 -8.04 -2.47
CA GLN A 30 10.05 -9.40 -2.53
C GLN A 30 9.08 -9.61 -1.37
N TRP A 31 7.96 -10.28 -1.59
CA TRP A 31 6.97 -10.51 -0.53
C TRP A 31 6.24 -11.83 -0.68
N LEU A 32 5.80 -12.38 0.45
CA LEU A 32 4.85 -13.47 0.50
C LEU A 32 3.48 -12.89 0.86
N GLY A 33 2.52 -12.99 -0.05
CA GLY A 33 1.18 -12.46 0.11
C GLY A 33 0.41 -12.41 -1.20
N ASP A 34 -0.66 -11.62 -1.24
CA ASP A 34 -1.41 -11.42 -2.47
C ASP A 34 -0.62 -10.54 -3.45
N GLY A 35 -0.58 -10.97 -4.71
CA GLY A 35 0.13 -10.26 -5.78
C GLY A 35 -0.16 -10.84 -7.17
N PRO A 36 0.59 -10.44 -8.20
CA PRO A 36 1.73 -9.50 -8.13
C PRO A 36 1.32 -8.03 -8.13
N TYR A 37 0.03 -7.73 -8.36
CA TYR A 37 -0.50 -6.38 -8.47
C TYR A 37 -0.97 -5.83 -7.12
N ARG A 38 -0.94 -4.50 -6.99
CA ARG A 38 -1.60 -3.77 -5.89
C ARG A 38 -3.12 -3.95 -5.92
N VAL A 39 -3.74 -3.71 -4.78
CA VAL A 39 -5.19 -3.68 -4.61
C VAL A 39 -5.71 -2.27 -4.34
N TRP A 40 -7.01 -2.09 -4.54
CA TRP A 40 -7.77 -0.91 -4.11
C TRP A 40 -9.00 -1.38 -3.33
N GLN A 41 -9.59 -0.53 -2.49
CA GLN A 41 -10.76 -0.90 -1.69
C GLN A 41 -11.90 -1.49 -2.54
N ASN A 42 -12.11 -0.94 -3.74
CA ASN A 42 -13.13 -1.38 -4.68
C ASN A 42 -12.63 -2.39 -5.72
N ARG A 43 -11.38 -2.86 -5.62
CA ARG A 43 -10.72 -3.82 -6.53
C ARG A 43 -9.75 -4.71 -5.75
N LEU A 44 -10.31 -5.61 -4.93
CA LEU A 44 -9.54 -6.57 -4.13
C LEU A 44 -9.29 -7.89 -4.86
N HIS A 45 -10.14 -8.25 -5.82
CA HIS A 45 -10.07 -9.52 -6.53
C HIS A 45 -9.02 -9.53 -7.65
N GLY A 46 -8.40 -10.69 -7.88
CA GLY A 46 -7.41 -10.90 -8.93
C GLY A 46 -6.08 -11.40 -8.37
N PRO A 47 -5.44 -10.66 -7.45
CA PRO A 47 -4.20 -11.08 -6.80
C PRO A 47 -4.30 -12.47 -6.17
N GLN A 48 -3.20 -13.23 -6.22
CA GLN A 48 -3.10 -14.59 -5.68
C GLN A 48 -2.03 -14.64 -4.59
N TYR A 49 -2.26 -15.42 -3.56
CA TYR A 49 -1.31 -15.62 -2.48
C TYR A 49 -0.11 -16.45 -2.96
N ASN A 50 1.08 -15.84 -3.07
CA ASN A 50 2.30 -16.50 -3.52
C ASN A 50 3.55 -15.68 -3.11
N LEU A 51 4.74 -16.16 -3.47
CA LEU A 51 5.98 -15.40 -3.44
C LEU A 51 6.09 -14.54 -4.71
N TRP A 52 6.24 -13.23 -4.54
CA TRP A 52 6.33 -12.25 -5.62
C TRP A 52 7.56 -11.37 -5.46
N GLU A 53 8.06 -10.82 -6.57
CA GLU A 53 9.23 -9.94 -6.60
C GLU A 53 9.13 -8.92 -7.74
N ASN A 54 9.47 -7.66 -7.44
CA ASN A 54 9.48 -6.57 -8.42
C ASN A 54 10.70 -5.68 -8.20
N ASP A 55 11.39 -5.33 -9.29
CA ASP A 55 12.27 -4.16 -9.34
C ASP A 55 11.46 -2.87 -9.21
N TYR A 56 12.10 -1.84 -8.67
CA TYR A 56 11.49 -0.53 -8.52
C TYR A 56 11.06 0.03 -9.89
N ASN A 57 9.80 0.45 -9.98
CA ASN A 57 9.23 1.14 -11.11
C ASN A 57 8.15 2.13 -10.64
N ASP A 58 7.94 3.21 -11.40
CA ASP A 58 6.98 4.26 -11.07
C ASP A 58 6.13 4.63 -12.30
N PRO A 59 5.35 3.67 -12.85
CA PRO A 59 4.63 3.86 -14.08
C PRO A 59 3.50 4.87 -13.89
N VAL A 60 3.35 5.74 -14.89
CA VAL A 60 2.23 6.67 -14.97
C VAL A 60 1.06 6.00 -15.73
N PRO A 61 -0.15 5.90 -15.14
CA PRO A 61 -1.29 5.26 -15.78
C PRO A 61 -1.62 5.88 -17.15
N GLY A 62 -1.75 5.05 -18.18
CA GLY A 62 -2.07 5.49 -19.54
C GLY A 62 -0.90 6.11 -20.31
N GLU A 63 0.27 6.26 -19.68
CA GLU A 63 1.50 6.77 -20.30
C GLU A 63 2.61 5.71 -20.29
N SER A 64 2.77 5.00 -19.17
CA SER A 64 3.74 3.91 -18.99
C SER A 64 3.02 2.57 -18.86
N PHE A 65 3.63 1.51 -19.40
CA PHE A 65 3.05 0.16 -19.44
C PHE A 65 3.94 -0.88 -18.74
N THR A 66 4.75 -0.44 -17.78
CA THR A 66 5.56 -1.32 -16.94
C THR A 66 4.70 -1.88 -15.82
N TYR A 67 4.55 -3.21 -15.81
CA TYR A 67 3.78 -3.95 -14.84
C TYR A 67 4.58 -5.17 -14.37
N PRO A 68 4.33 -5.69 -13.15
CA PRO A 68 3.43 -5.15 -12.12
C PRO A 68 4.00 -3.89 -11.43
N GLU A 69 3.12 -3.01 -10.97
CA GLU A 69 3.55 -1.75 -10.36
C GLU A 69 4.24 -1.96 -9.02
N PHE A 70 5.37 -1.30 -8.81
CA PHE A 70 6.08 -1.35 -7.52
C PHE A 70 5.29 -0.66 -6.41
N LYS A 71 4.72 0.51 -6.68
CA LYS A 71 4.05 1.34 -5.67
C LYS A 71 2.59 0.97 -5.47
N GLY A 72 2.10 1.03 -4.24
CA GLY A 72 0.69 0.82 -3.91
C GLY A 72 0.48 0.01 -2.64
N TYR A 73 -0.66 -0.66 -2.57
CA TYR A 73 -1.14 -1.37 -1.38
C TYR A 73 -1.30 -2.86 -1.68
N PHE A 74 -0.86 -3.72 -0.76
CA PHE A 74 -0.80 -5.16 -0.95
C PHE A 74 -1.55 -5.87 0.18
N ALA A 75 -2.48 -6.75 -0.19
CA ALA A 75 -3.32 -7.49 0.74
C ALA A 75 -2.64 -8.78 1.22
N HIS A 76 -3.06 -9.27 2.39
CA HIS A 76 -2.63 -10.56 2.95
C HIS A 76 -1.11 -10.78 2.92
N VAL A 77 -0.32 -9.71 3.09
CA VAL A 77 1.14 -9.81 3.13
C VAL A 77 1.53 -10.40 4.48
N SER A 78 2.17 -11.58 4.44
CA SER A 78 2.79 -12.21 5.61
C SER A 78 4.12 -11.54 5.94
N TRP A 79 4.96 -11.34 4.92
CA TRP A 79 6.23 -10.63 5.06
C TRP A 79 6.63 -9.97 3.75
N MET A 80 7.47 -8.94 3.85
CA MET A 80 8.04 -8.21 2.71
C MET A 80 9.48 -7.80 3.00
N ASN A 81 10.37 -8.03 2.07
CA ASN A 81 11.74 -7.51 2.06
C ASN A 81 11.82 -6.39 1.03
N ILE A 82 12.29 -5.21 1.46
CA ILE A 82 12.56 -4.08 0.60
C ILE A 82 14.08 -3.96 0.50
N HIS A 83 14.61 -4.15 -0.71
CA HIS A 83 16.02 -4.00 -0.99
C HIS A 83 16.33 -2.55 -1.27
N THR A 84 17.33 -2.02 -0.58
CA THR A 84 17.74 -0.62 -0.65
C THR A 84 19.24 -0.52 -0.90
N ARG A 85 19.72 0.68 -1.24
CA ARG A 85 21.16 0.95 -1.37
C ARG A 85 21.95 0.73 -0.08
N GLU A 86 21.29 0.78 1.07
CA GLU A 86 21.92 0.71 2.40
C GLU A 86 21.79 -0.67 3.06
N GLY A 87 20.97 -1.55 2.49
CA GLY A 87 20.64 -2.83 3.10
C GLY A 87 19.22 -3.32 2.80
N VAL A 88 18.77 -4.31 3.56
CA VAL A 88 17.41 -4.86 3.46
C VAL A 88 16.57 -4.42 4.65
N ILE A 89 15.39 -3.88 4.36
CA ILE A 89 14.34 -3.64 5.34
C ILE A 89 13.35 -4.80 5.24
N SER A 90 13.30 -5.64 6.26
CA SER A 90 12.36 -6.75 6.36
C SER A 90 11.18 -6.38 7.24
N ILE A 91 9.98 -6.61 6.72
CA ILE A 91 8.69 -6.38 7.35
C ILE A 91 8.02 -7.73 7.57
N THR A 92 7.62 -8.04 8.79
CA THR A 92 6.72 -9.16 9.08
C THR A 92 5.43 -8.60 9.66
N ASN A 93 4.31 -8.90 9.00
CA ASN A 93 3.00 -8.41 9.41
C ASN A 93 2.37 -9.39 10.40
N HIS A 94 2.05 -8.90 11.60
CA HIS A 94 1.33 -9.66 12.63
C HIS A 94 -0.08 -9.13 12.87
N THR A 95 -0.57 -8.24 11.99
CA THR A 95 -1.93 -7.72 12.02
C THR A 95 -2.71 -8.32 10.87
N PRO A 96 -3.50 -9.39 11.12
CA PRO A 96 -4.40 -9.94 10.12
C PRO A 96 -5.28 -8.84 9.51
N ASP A 97 -5.60 -8.95 8.23
CA ASP A 97 -6.42 -8.00 7.45
C ASP A 97 -5.81 -6.61 7.19
N ALA A 98 -4.65 -6.29 7.77
CA ALA A 98 -3.94 -5.06 7.42
C ALA A 98 -3.24 -5.19 6.05
N TYR A 99 -3.20 -4.08 5.31
CA TYR A 99 -2.50 -3.95 4.04
C TYR A 99 -1.09 -3.42 4.29
N VAL A 100 -0.11 -3.93 3.54
CA VAL A 100 1.22 -3.32 3.48
C VAL A 100 1.24 -2.30 2.35
N GLY A 101 1.50 -1.04 2.68
CA GLY A 101 1.67 0.05 1.72
C GLY A 101 3.15 0.27 1.39
N VAL A 102 3.44 0.43 0.10
CA VAL A 102 4.77 0.75 -0.42
C VAL A 102 4.66 1.94 -1.36
N TYR A 103 4.77 3.13 -0.79
CA TYR A 103 4.57 4.44 -1.40
C TYR A 103 3.19 4.61 -2.08
N GLN A 104 2.81 5.85 -2.31
CA GLN A 104 1.56 6.16 -2.99
C GLN A 104 1.73 5.92 -4.50
N PRO A 105 0.74 5.30 -5.17
CA PRO A 105 0.70 5.26 -6.62
C PRO A 105 0.84 6.65 -7.23
N ARG A 106 1.71 6.78 -8.23
CA ARG A 106 1.86 8.02 -8.98
C ARG A 106 0.69 8.19 -9.95
N ASP A 107 0.16 9.41 -9.98
CA ASP A 107 -0.80 9.83 -10.98
C ASP A 107 -0.11 10.51 -12.18
N GLY A 108 -0.84 10.63 -13.28
CA GLY A 108 -0.45 11.41 -14.45
C GLY A 108 -0.30 12.90 -14.15
N ARG A 109 0.25 13.61 -15.14
CA ARG A 109 0.61 15.03 -15.04
C ARG A 109 -0.51 15.91 -14.48
N ASP A 110 -1.74 15.62 -14.87
CA ASP A 110 -2.92 16.43 -14.51
C ASP A 110 -3.53 16.04 -13.14
N ARG A 111 -2.99 15.00 -12.47
CA ARG A 111 -3.45 14.50 -11.15
C ARG A 111 -4.96 14.22 -11.06
N LEU A 112 -5.54 13.76 -12.16
CA LEU A 112 -6.99 13.59 -12.31
C LEU A 112 -7.50 12.24 -11.79
N LEU A 113 -6.64 11.25 -11.58
CA LEU A 113 -7.04 9.88 -11.22
C LEU A 113 -6.92 9.63 -9.72
N TYR A 114 -5.84 10.06 -9.07
CA TYR A 114 -5.58 9.84 -7.65
C TYR A 114 -4.91 11.06 -7.01
N THR A 115 -5.59 11.68 -6.04
CA THR A 115 -4.96 12.57 -5.05
C THR A 115 -4.92 11.84 -3.72
N LEU A 116 -3.79 11.20 -3.43
CA LEU A 116 -3.62 10.35 -2.25
C LEU A 116 -2.64 11.00 -1.28
N PRO A 117 -2.85 10.85 0.05
CA PRO A 117 -1.82 11.18 1.02
C PRO A 117 -0.56 10.34 0.74
N GLU A 118 0.60 10.93 1.02
CA GLU A 118 1.85 10.18 0.99
C GLU A 118 1.79 9.02 1.99
N SER A 119 2.00 7.79 1.50
CA SER A 119 1.84 6.58 2.32
C SER A 119 3.15 5.93 2.77
N GLY A 120 4.30 6.36 2.24
CA GLY A 120 5.63 5.83 2.60
C GLY A 120 5.65 4.29 2.64
N ILE A 121 6.42 3.71 3.56
CA ILE A 121 6.24 2.30 3.94
C ILE A 121 5.19 2.29 5.06
N SER A 122 4.11 1.53 4.90
CA SER A 122 2.98 1.60 5.83
C SER A 122 2.33 0.26 6.14
N LEU A 123 1.65 0.23 7.28
CA LEU A 123 0.69 -0.81 7.63
C LEU A 123 -0.68 -0.14 7.79
N LEU A 124 -1.62 -0.53 6.94
CA LEU A 124 -2.86 0.19 6.69
C LEU A 124 -4.07 -0.66 7.06
N ASN A 125 -5.00 -0.08 7.81
CA ASN A 125 -6.31 -0.67 8.10
C ASN A 125 -7.35 -0.30 7.03
N VAL A 126 -7.17 0.84 6.36
CA VAL A 126 -8.01 1.32 5.26
C VAL A 126 -7.11 1.77 4.11
N ILE A 127 -7.42 1.30 2.90
CA ILE A 127 -6.80 1.71 1.64
C ILE A 127 -7.81 2.46 0.79
N PRO A 128 -7.38 3.36 -0.11
CA PRO A 128 -8.31 4.12 -0.95
C PRO A 128 -9.03 3.23 -1.96
N ALA A 129 -10.24 3.65 -2.33
CA ALA A 129 -10.88 3.21 -3.56
C ALA A 129 -10.26 3.95 -4.76
N VAL A 130 -10.35 3.36 -5.95
CA VAL A 130 -9.91 4.02 -7.18
C VAL A 130 -11.10 4.38 -8.07
N ARG A 131 -11.06 5.59 -8.63
CA ARG A 131 -12.08 6.07 -9.56
C ARG A 131 -11.96 5.38 -10.93
N ASN A 132 -12.82 5.77 -11.86
CA ASN A 132 -12.65 5.45 -13.28
C ASN A 132 -12.41 6.75 -14.09
N LYS A 133 -12.24 6.64 -15.41
CA LYS A 133 -11.91 7.81 -16.26
C LYS A 133 -12.94 8.95 -16.14
N VAL A 134 -14.22 8.62 -15.96
CA VAL A 134 -15.34 9.58 -16.05
C VAL A 134 -15.89 9.93 -14.67
N ASN A 135 -16.06 8.95 -13.79
CA ASN A 135 -16.72 9.08 -12.50
C ASN A 135 -15.71 9.14 -11.37
N ALA A 136 -15.99 9.94 -10.34
CA ALA A 136 -15.29 9.91 -9.06
C ALA A 136 -15.79 8.71 -8.20
N THR A 137 -15.10 8.41 -7.11
CA THR A 137 -15.35 7.22 -6.27
C THR A 137 -16.74 7.22 -5.64
N ASP A 138 -17.28 8.38 -5.29
CA ASP A 138 -18.64 8.59 -4.79
C ASP A 138 -19.72 8.14 -5.78
N LEU A 139 -19.42 8.18 -7.08
CA LEU A 139 -20.28 7.74 -8.18
C LEU A 139 -19.99 6.30 -8.67
N CYS A 140 -19.05 5.59 -8.03
CA CYS A 140 -18.67 4.22 -8.38
C CYS A 140 -19.37 3.14 -7.52
N GLY A 141 -20.44 3.52 -6.81
CA GLY A 141 -21.25 2.60 -6.02
C GLY A 141 -20.69 2.28 -4.63
N PRO A 142 -21.35 1.36 -3.89
CA PRO A 142 -21.08 1.14 -2.47
C PRO A 142 -19.65 0.70 -2.12
N SER A 143 -18.99 -0.09 -2.99
CA SER A 143 -17.62 -0.56 -2.75
C SER A 143 -16.57 0.55 -2.76
N SER A 144 -16.90 1.70 -3.36
CA SER A 144 -16.01 2.85 -3.50
C SER A 144 -16.22 3.92 -2.42
N GLN A 145 -17.17 3.71 -1.50
CA GLN A 145 -17.48 4.67 -0.45
C GLN A 145 -16.37 4.72 0.61
N PRO A 146 -16.07 5.91 1.16
CA PRO A 146 -15.13 6.05 2.27
C PRO A 146 -15.53 5.18 3.47
N ARG A 147 -14.55 4.75 4.27
CA ARG A 147 -14.81 3.86 5.42
C ARG A 147 -15.15 4.66 6.66
N TRP A 148 -16.22 4.26 7.33
CA TRP A 148 -16.54 4.75 8.67
C TRP A 148 -15.76 3.91 9.69
N VAL A 149 -14.91 4.56 10.48
CA VAL A 149 -14.08 3.94 11.51
C VAL A 149 -14.45 4.55 12.86
N SER A 150 -14.41 3.73 13.92
CA SER A 150 -14.66 4.19 15.27
C SER A 150 -13.70 3.56 16.28
N GLY A 151 -13.29 4.35 17.27
CA GLY A 151 -12.51 3.89 18.42
C GLY A 151 -11.05 3.53 18.13
N ALA A 152 -10.50 2.75 19.07
CA ALA A 152 -9.10 2.37 19.08
C ALA A 152 -8.77 1.37 17.96
N GLN A 153 -7.70 1.67 17.23
CA GLN A 153 -7.08 0.82 16.22
C GLN A 153 -5.78 0.29 16.80
N GLN A 154 -5.49 -0.98 16.57
CA GLN A 154 -4.31 -1.66 17.12
C GLN A 154 -3.66 -2.50 16.03
N GLY A 155 -2.37 -2.76 16.20
CA GLY A 155 -1.66 -3.68 15.34
C GLY A 155 -0.24 -3.94 15.84
N GLN A 156 0.38 -4.93 15.21
CA GLN A 156 1.72 -5.39 15.46
C GLN A 156 2.46 -5.62 14.14
N ILE A 157 3.71 -5.16 14.09
CA ILE A 157 4.64 -5.35 12.98
C ILE A 157 6.04 -5.63 13.51
N VAL A 158 6.82 -6.44 12.80
CA VAL A 158 8.24 -6.61 13.07
C VAL A 158 9.04 -6.02 11.92
N LEU A 159 9.84 -5.00 12.23
CA LEU A 159 10.84 -4.44 11.33
C LEU A 159 12.22 -5.00 11.70
N ARG A 160 12.96 -5.50 10.71
CA ARG A 160 14.37 -5.88 10.84
C ARG A 160 15.18 -5.15 9.77
N PHE A 161 16.36 -4.69 10.15
CA PHE A 161 17.26 -3.93 9.29
C PHE A 161 18.57 -4.69 9.19
N GLN A 162 18.96 -5.06 7.98
CA GLN A 162 20.23 -5.69 7.70
C GLN A 162 21.04 -4.73 6.84
N ALA A 163 22.16 -4.24 7.36
CA ALA A 163 23.09 -3.41 6.59
C ALA A 163 23.89 -4.26 5.59
N ASN A 164 24.31 -3.63 4.49
CA ASN A 164 25.26 -4.18 3.53
C ASN A 164 26.70 -4.14 4.05
#